data_AF-A0AAW0L9J0-F1
#
_entry.id   AF-A0AAW0L9J0-F1
#
_cell.length_a   1.000
_cell.length_b   1.000
_cell.length_c   1.000
_cell.angle_alpha   90.00
_cell.angle_beta   90.00
_cell.angle_gamma   90.00
#
_symmetry.space_group_name_H-M   'P 1'
#
loop_
_entity.id
_entity.type
_entity.pdbx_description
1 polymer ?
#
loop_
_entity_poly.entity_id
_entity_poly.type
_entity_poly.pdbx_seq_one_letter_code
_entity_poly.pdbx_strand_id
1 'polypeptide(L)'
;MTGEYVHTPQKLRKERLHIKSVQAVYGFGFSQETNQYKYKVIRVTKKLSQSLCEIFTLGTNKRRNISNIPFPVNTEYFGVPLNGAIHWIAGYEIPMSSELICAFDIDSEKGRPILPPLNFDDRSGEG
;
A
#
# COMPACT_ATOMS: atom_id res chain seq x y z
N MET A 1 -0.58 -31.39 -15.49
CA MET A 1 -0.91 -30.05 -14.98
C MET A 1 -0.50 -29.04 -16.02
N THR A 2 -1.46 -28.51 -16.78
CA THR A 2 -1.22 -27.48 -17.80
C THR A 2 -1.20 -26.11 -17.13
N GLY A 3 -0.04 -25.46 -17.16
CA GLY A 3 0.11 -24.08 -16.70
C GLY A 3 -0.54 -23.14 -17.71
N GLU A 4 -1.79 -22.77 -17.47
CA GLU A 4 -2.46 -21.76 -18.28
C GLU A 4 -1.91 -20.38 -17.93
N TYR A 5 -1.22 -19.78 -18.90
CA TYR A 5 -0.80 -18.39 -18.85
C TYR A 5 -2.03 -17.50 -19.07
N VAL A 6 -2.39 -16.69 -18.07
CA VAL A 6 -3.47 -15.72 -18.22
C VAL A 6 -2.98 -14.57 -19.10
N HIS A 7 -3.46 -14.51 -20.34
CA HIS A 7 -3.24 -13.36 -21.22
C HIS A 7 -3.84 -12.10 -20.58
N THR A 8 -2.99 -11.11 -20.32
CA THR A 8 -3.42 -9.80 -19.84
C THR A 8 -4.16 -9.05 -20.96
N PRO A 9 -5.32 -8.40 -20.71
CA PRO A 9 -6.00 -7.63 -21.74
C PRO A 9 -5.14 -6.42 -22.17
N GLN A 10 -4.73 -6.39 -23.44
CA GLN A 10 -3.87 -5.35 -24.03
C GLN A 10 -4.50 -3.94 -24.13
N LYS A 11 -5.69 -3.69 -23.56
CA LYS A 11 -6.48 -2.47 -23.81
C LYS A 11 -6.55 -1.42 -22.70
N LEU A 12 -5.73 -1.48 -21.65
CA LEU A 12 -5.73 -0.43 -20.60
C LEU A 12 -4.71 0.71 -20.81
N ARG A 13 -3.98 0.74 -21.95
CA ARG A 13 -2.85 1.67 -22.13
C ARG A 13 -3.24 3.05 -22.71
N LYS A 14 -4.46 3.28 -23.21
CA LYS A 14 -4.77 4.49 -24.02
C LYS A 14 -5.75 5.52 -23.42
N GLU A 15 -6.20 5.38 -22.17
CA GLU A 15 -7.10 6.39 -21.53
C GLU A 15 -6.47 7.15 -20.34
N ARG A 16 -5.13 7.22 -20.27
CA ARG A 16 -4.43 7.95 -19.19
C ARG A 16 -3.92 9.34 -19.59
N LEU A 17 -4.52 9.97 -20.60
CA LEU A 17 -4.22 11.36 -20.95
C LEU A 17 -5.32 12.27 -20.36
N HIS A 18 -5.04 12.82 -19.16
CA HIS A 18 -5.65 14.00 -18.48
C HIS A 18 -5.95 13.86 -16.97
N ILE A 19 -5.43 12.87 -16.27
CA ILE A 19 -5.43 12.90 -14.81
C ILE A 19 -4.09 13.47 -14.34
N LYS A 20 -4.08 14.65 -13.70
CA LYS A 20 -2.93 15.16 -12.92
C LYS A 20 -2.33 13.97 -12.17
N SER A 21 -1.04 13.70 -12.39
CA SER A 21 -0.38 12.43 -12.03
C SER A 21 -0.82 11.88 -10.67
N VAL A 22 -1.75 10.92 -10.71
CA VAL A 22 -2.18 10.19 -9.52
C VAL A 22 -1.09 9.18 -9.21
N GLN A 23 -0.20 9.50 -8.26
CA GLN A 23 0.80 8.57 -7.75
C GLN A 23 0.07 7.39 -7.11
N ALA A 24 0.48 6.16 -7.45
CA ALA A 24 -0.10 4.95 -6.90
C ALA A 24 0.98 3.93 -6.61
N VAL A 25 0.85 3.25 -5.47
CA VAL A 25 1.69 2.14 -5.03
C VAL A 25 0.83 0.90 -4.81
N TYR A 26 1.45 -0.27 -4.91
CA TYR A 26 0.76 -1.55 -4.83
C TYR A 26 1.47 -2.49 -3.87
N GLY A 27 0.70 -3.21 -3.07
CA GLY A 27 1.18 -4.18 -2.11
C GLY A 27 0.36 -5.46 -2.18
N PHE A 28 0.97 -6.58 -1.82
CA PHE A 28 0.33 -7.89 -1.84
C PHE A 28 0.43 -8.52 -0.46
N GLY A 29 -0.65 -9.19 -0.05
CA GLY A 29 -0.71 -9.89 1.22
C GLY A 29 -1.70 -11.03 1.17
N PHE A 30 -1.70 -11.88 2.19
CA PHE A 30 -2.67 -12.96 2.34
C PHE A 30 -3.28 -12.92 3.73
N SER A 31 -4.59 -13.19 3.78
CA SER A 31 -5.34 -13.30 5.02
C SER A 31 -5.23 -14.72 5.58
N GLN A 32 -4.92 -14.84 6.87
CA GLN A 32 -4.84 -16.13 7.58
C GLN A 32 -6.16 -16.50 8.26
N GLU A 33 -7.08 -15.55 8.40
CA GLU A 33 -8.31 -15.67 9.19
C GLU A 33 -9.31 -16.70 8.65
N THR A 34 -9.10 -17.24 7.45
CA THR A 34 -9.93 -18.33 6.92
C THR A 34 -9.05 -19.45 6.40
N ASN A 35 -9.47 -20.71 6.55
CA ASN A 35 -8.91 -21.90 5.89
C ASN A 35 -8.87 -21.82 4.33
N GLN A 36 -9.10 -20.62 3.77
CA GLN A 36 -8.95 -20.24 2.39
C GLN A 36 -7.89 -19.14 2.37
N TYR A 37 -6.72 -19.44 1.80
CA TYR A 37 -5.65 -18.48 1.55
C TYR A 37 -6.15 -17.36 0.62
N LYS A 38 -6.77 -16.33 1.19
CA LYS A 38 -7.31 -15.19 0.43
C LYS A 38 -6.21 -14.18 0.24
N TYR A 39 -5.72 -14.09 -0.99
CA TYR A 39 -4.77 -13.05 -1.39
C TYR A 39 -5.49 -11.71 -1.55
N LYS A 40 -4.94 -10.66 -0.95
CA LYS A 40 -5.39 -9.28 -1.08
C LYS A 40 -4.33 -8.44 -1.79
N VAL A 41 -4.77 -7.67 -2.77
CA VAL A 41 -3.97 -6.64 -3.44
C VAL A 41 -4.40 -5.29 -2.87
N ILE A 42 -3.45 -4.52 -2.38
CA ILE A 42 -3.67 -3.17 -1.87
C ILE A 42 -3.12 -2.18 -2.89
N ARG A 43 -3.90 -1.16 -3.20
CA ARG A 43 -3.48 -0.01 -4.00
C ARG A 43 -3.68 1.26 -3.19
N VAL A 44 -2.60 1.97 -2.86
CA VAL A 44 -2.70 3.29 -2.23
C VAL A 44 -2.43 4.36 -3.26
N THR A 45 -3.30 5.36 -3.30
CA THR A 45 -3.33 6.40 -4.32
C THR A 45 -3.28 7.77 -3.68
N LYS A 46 -2.31 8.62 -4.06
CA LYS A 46 -2.24 10.00 -3.57
C LYS A 46 -3.23 10.87 -4.34
N LYS A 47 -4.15 11.52 -3.62
CA LYS A 47 -4.94 12.66 -4.11
C LYS A 47 -4.53 13.91 -3.34
N LEU A 48 -4.79 15.08 -3.91
CA LEU A 48 -4.30 16.39 -3.48
C LEU A 48 -4.14 16.57 -1.95
N SER A 49 -5.16 16.22 -1.16
CA SER A 49 -5.17 16.37 0.30
C SER A 49 -5.29 15.07 1.08
N GLN A 50 -5.49 13.94 0.40
CA GLN A 50 -5.83 12.66 1.03
C GLN A 50 -5.40 11.48 0.15
N SER A 51 -5.00 10.39 0.78
CA SER A 51 -4.76 9.12 0.09
C SER A 51 -5.96 8.17 0.20
N LEU A 52 -6.19 7.43 -0.88
CA LEU A 52 -7.20 6.39 -0.98
C LEU A 52 -6.51 5.04 -1.05
N CYS A 53 -6.88 4.13 -0.16
CA CYS A 53 -6.47 2.74 -0.17
C CYS A 53 -7.60 1.87 -0.73
N GLU A 54 -7.30 1.09 -1.76
CA GLU A 54 -8.24 0.17 -2.39
C GLU A 54 -7.74 -1.26 -2.16
N ILE A 55 -8.64 -2.13 -1.70
CA ILE A 55 -8.34 -3.53 -1.39
C ILE A 55 -9.08 -4.39 -2.40
N PHE A 56 -8.38 -5.27 -3.06
CA PHE A 56 -8.93 -6.24 -3.99
C PHE A 56 -8.66 -7.65 -3.49
N THR A 57 -9.71 -8.43 -3.24
CA THR A 57 -9.58 -9.83 -2.81
C THR A 57 -9.63 -10.76 -4.01
N LEU A 58 -8.52 -11.46 -4.28
CA LEU A 58 -8.43 -12.44 -5.36
C LEU A 58 -9.40 -13.61 -5.11
N GLY A 59 -9.95 -14.17 -6.18
CA GLY A 59 -10.90 -15.29 -6.14
C GLY A 59 -12.35 -14.90 -5.84
N THR A 60 -12.60 -13.78 -5.15
CA THR A 60 -13.97 -13.28 -4.91
C THR A 60 -14.31 -12.03 -5.73
N ASN A 61 -13.31 -11.39 -6.35
CA ASN A 61 -13.43 -10.11 -7.07
C ASN A 61 -14.06 -8.99 -6.23
N LYS A 62 -14.03 -9.11 -4.90
CA LYS A 62 -14.53 -8.06 -3.99
C LYS A 62 -13.53 -6.93 -3.93
N ARG A 63 -14.04 -5.70 -4.02
CA ARG A 63 -13.27 -4.46 -3.87
C ARG A 63 -13.82 -3.65 -2.70
N ARG A 64 -12.92 -3.11 -1.88
CA ARG A 64 -13.24 -2.20 -0.78
C ARG A 64 -12.33 -0.98 -0.82
N ASN A 65 -12.84 0.16 -0.37
CA ASN A 65 -12.10 1.41 -0.29
C ASN A 65 -11.98 1.88 1.17
N ILE A 66 -10.81 2.39 1.52
CA ILE A 66 -10.48 3.00 2.82
C ILE A 66 -9.83 4.36 2.55
N SER A 67 -10.36 5.42 3.13
CA SER A 67 -9.79 6.77 3.05
C SER A 67 -8.76 7.02 4.16
N ASN A 68 -8.00 8.10 4.04
CA ASN A 68 -7.13 8.64 5.09
C ASN A 68 -6.00 7.69 5.54
N ILE A 69 -5.53 6.82 4.64
CA ILE A 69 -4.32 6.02 4.86
C ILE A 69 -3.10 6.87 4.49
N PRO A 70 -2.01 6.94 5.29
CA PRO A 70 -0.81 7.69 4.93
C PRO A 70 -0.18 7.20 3.62
N PHE A 71 0.13 8.12 2.70
CA PHE A 71 0.86 7.78 1.47
C PHE A 71 2.35 7.57 1.78
N PRO A 72 3.04 6.59 1.15
CA PRO A 72 4.45 6.39 1.42
C PRO A 72 5.32 7.55 0.97
N VAL A 73 6.39 7.83 1.73
CA VAL A 73 7.41 8.83 1.36
C VAL A 73 8.27 8.29 0.22
N ASN A 74 8.63 7.01 0.29
CA ASN A 74 9.33 6.31 -0.78
C ASN A 74 8.42 5.23 -1.38
N THR A 75 8.06 5.41 -2.65
CA THR A 75 7.18 4.49 -3.37
C THR A 75 7.86 3.16 -3.74
N GLU A 76 9.20 3.12 -3.77
CA GLU A 76 9.98 1.92 -4.12
C GLU A 76 9.96 0.87 -3.00
N TYR A 77 9.87 1.30 -1.74
CA TYR A 77 9.85 0.42 -0.56
C TYR A 77 8.43 0.18 0.00
N PHE A 78 7.40 0.44 -0.80
CA PHE A 78 6.04 0.17 -0.38
C PHE A 78 5.74 -1.33 -0.39
N GLY A 79 4.91 -1.77 0.54
CA GLY A 79 4.17 -3.02 0.36
C GLY A 79 4.83 -4.25 0.97
N VAL A 80 5.74 -4.10 1.94
CA VAL A 80 6.50 -5.21 2.53
C VAL A 80 5.58 -6.11 3.38
N PRO A 81 5.30 -7.35 2.98
CA PRO A 81 4.43 -8.25 3.74
C PRO A 81 5.21 -8.89 4.88
N LEU A 82 4.75 -8.69 6.11
CA LEU A 82 5.36 -9.25 7.32
C LEU A 82 4.29 -9.44 8.39
N ASN A 83 4.27 -10.59 9.08
CA ASN A 83 3.38 -10.85 10.23
C ASN A 83 1.89 -10.49 10.01
N GLY A 84 1.32 -10.90 8.87
CA GLY A 84 -0.10 -10.63 8.56
C GLY A 84 -0.42 -9.18 8.19
N ALA A 85 0.61 -8.33 8.01
CA ALA A 85 0.44 -6.94 7.64
C ALA A 85 1.35 -6.52 6.48
N ILE A 86 0.93 -5.47 5.78
CA ILE A 86 1.71 -4.82 4.73
C ILE A 86 2.31 -3.53 5.30
N HIS A 87 3.62 -3.37 5.17
CA HIS A 87 4.37 -2.27 5.77
C HIS A 87 4.90 -1.30 4.72
N TRP A 88 4.98 -0.02 5.09
CA TRP A 88 5.67 1.02 4.32
C TRP A 88 6.08 2.17 5.23
N ILE A 89 7.04 2.99 4.77
CA ILE A 89 7.44 4.20 5.47
C ILE A 89 6.60 5.36 4.97
N ALA A 90 5.96 6.08 5.91
CA ALA A 90 5.21 7.29 5.63
C ALA A 90 5.77 8.47 6.45
N GLY A 91 5.51 9.67 5.98
CA GLY A 91 5.82 10.92 6.66
C GLY A 91 4.55 11.76 6.69
N TYR A 92 4.44 12.65 7.67
CA TYR A 92 3.37 13.65 7.64
C TYR A 92 3.80 14.81 6.75
N GLU A 93 2.84 15.41 6.05
CA GLU A 93 3.08 16.59 5.19
C GLU A 93 3.25 17.89 6.00
N ILE A 94 3.48 17.82 7.32
CA ILE A 94 3.56 18.95 8.26
C ILE A 94 5.02 19.10 8.72
N PRO A 95 5.58 20.32 8.84
CA PRO A 95 7.01 20.58 8.59
C PRO A 95 8.02 20.05 9.65
N MET A 96 7.65 19.13 10.54
CA MET A 96 8.54 18.53 11.54
C MET A 96 8.11 17.10 11.91
N SER A 97 7.86 16.23 10.93
CA SER A 97 7.32 14.91 11.25
C SER A 97 8.33 13.79 11.08
N SER A 98 8.65 13.14 12.19
CA SER A 98 9.35 11.87 12.22
C SER A 98 8.73 10.88 11.25
N GLU A 99 9.58 10.21 10.47
CA GLU A 99 9.15 9.10 9.64
C GLU A 99 8.50 8.03 10.52
N LEU A 100 7.34 7.53 10.13
CA LEU A 100 6.66 6.42 10.80
C LEU A 100 6.62 5.21 9.89
N ILE A 101 6.77 4.04 10.50
CA ILE A 101 6.44 2.78 9.83
C ILE A 101 4.93 2.62 9.91
N CYS A 102 4.24 2.60 8.77
CA CYS A 102 2.84 2.24 8.69
C CYS A 102 2.70 0.73 8.51
N ALA A 103 1.72 0.14 9.17
CA ALA A 103 1.31 -1.24 8.95
C ALA A 103 -0.18 -1.28 8.60
N PHE A 104 -0.52 -2.03 7.57
CA PHE A 104 -1.88 -2.36 7.22
C PHE A 104 -2.15 -3.83 7.54
N ASP A 105 -2.97 -4.08 8.55
CA ASP A 105 -3.38 -5.42 8.94
C ASP A 105 -4.33 -6.01 7.90
N ILE A 106 -3.98 -7.17 7.34
CA ILE A 106 -4.67 -7.74 6.19
C ILE A 106 -6.03 -8.31 6.58
N ASP A 107 -6.13 -8.91 7.77
CA ASP A 107 -7.34 -9.57 8.26
C ASP A 107 -8.39 -8.54 8.68
N SER A 108 -8.01 -7.63 9.59
CA SER A 108 -8.90 -6.57 10.09
C SER A 108 -9.11 -5.42 9.10
N GLU A 109 -8.30 -5.33 8.05
CA GLU A 109 -8.29 -4.25 7.06
C GLU A 109 -8.09 -2.86 7.68
N LYS A 110 -7.21 -2.75 8.68
CA LYS A 110 -6.95 -1.50 9.41
C LYS A 110 -5.50 -1.06 9.27
N GLY A 111 -5.30 0.22 8.99
CA GLY A 111 -4.00 0.87 9.08
C GLY A 111 -3.69 1.25 10.52
N ARG A 112 -2.44 1.06 10.94
CA ARG A 112 -1.91 1.53 12.23
C ARG A 112 -0.48 2.06 12.06
N PRO A 113 -0.11 3.15 12.76
CA PRO A 113 1.29 3.55 12.85
C PRO A 113 2.05 2.60 13.79
N ILE A 114 3.33 2.42 13.51
CA ILE A 114 4.31 1.72 14.33
C ILE A 114 5.44 2.72 14.60
N LEU A 115 5.88 2.78 15.85
CA LEU A 115 7.03 3.59 16.22
C LEU A 115 8.27 3.06 15.49
N PRO A 116 9.00 3.93 14.77
CA PRO A 116 10.25 3.52 14.17
C PRO A 116 11.29 3.19 15.27
N PRO A 117 12.38 2.48 14.93
CA PRO A 117 13.53 2.34 15.81
C PRO A 117 14.03 3.70 16.35
N LEU A 118 14.73 3.70 17.49
CA LEU A 118 15.44 4.89 17.96
C LEU A 118 16.41 5.38 16.88
N ASN A 119 16.51 6.70 16.71
CA ASN A 119 17.36 7.38 15.71
C ASN A 119 16.99 7.13 14.23
N PHE A 120 15.77 6.71 13.94
CA PHE A 120 15.32 6.47 12.56
C PHE A 120 15.26 7.74 11.68
N ASP A 121 15.08 8.91 12.29
CA ASP A 121 15.04 10.21 11.62
C ASP A 121 16.32 11.03 11.84
N ASP A 122 17.41 10.37 12.28
CA ASP A 122 18.66 11.04 12.61
C ASP A 122 19.44 11.36 11.32
N ARG A 123 18.91 12.32 10.55
CA ARG A 123 19.62 12.95 9.43
C ARG A 123 20.68 13.95 9.91
N SER A 124 21.09 13.89 11.18
CA SER A 124 22.17 14.69 11.75
C SER A 124 23.52 14.01 11.51
N GLY A 125 23.94 13.96 10.25
CA GLY A 125 25.20 13.33 9.89
C GLY A 125 25.60 13.61 8.46
N GLU A 126 25.89 14.89 8.17
CA GLU A 126 26.92 15.35 7.22
C GLU A 126 26.86 16.88 7.21
N GLY A 127 27.80 17.49 7.93
CA GLY A 127 28.15 18.91 7.84
C GLY A 127 29.36 19.12 6.95
#